data_AF-A0A6I6C4V9-F1
#
_entry.id   AF-A0A6I6C4V9-F1
#
_cell.length_a   1.000
_cell.length_b   1.000
_cell.length_c   1.000
_cell.angle_alpha   90.00
_cell.angle_beta   90.00
_cell.angle_gamma   90.00
#
_symmetry.space_group_name_H-M   'P 1'
#
loop_
_entity.id
_entity.type
_entity.pdbx_description
1 polymer ?
#
loop_
_entity_poly.entity_id
_entity_poly.type
_entity_poly.pdbx_seq_one_letter_code
_entity_poly.pdbx_strand_id
1 'polypeptide(L)'
;MNLHSQAQKIIDLFDNDNGFVFWKMGTRIYTILYNFFEYYSSIPKNKKFMELEVKDSNGKYFLMCGDQNITPSTTRNYPISKSSIRQYIDVLCSFDLIVKSNYNQNIYLIKKIEALSFENIFNPNNIFFELVKENIFLKYEQAKKIFYSCIISKLASLFEEDETLYIKFNNKKKEKVKCIDIIKQCKKCGYQDFFSVIDDFGKDLEDLYNFINDKIICRI
;
A
#
# COMPACT_ATOMS: atom_id res chain seq x y z
N MET A 1 -23.26 -14.72 16.74
CA MET A 1 -23.28 -13.95 15.48
C MET A 1 -22.54 -14.79 14.45
N ASN A 2 -23.04 -14.96 13.23
CA ASN A 2 -22.34 -15.82 12.26
C ASN A 2 -21.10 -15.09 11.68
N LEU A 3 -20.12 -15.85 11.19
CA LEU A 3 -18.84 -15.33 10.70
C LEU A 3 -19.03 -14.24 9.63
N HIS A 4 -20.00 -14.44 8.74
CA HIS A 4 -20.34 -13.49 7.67
C HIS A 4 -20.75 -12.12 8.21
N SER A 5 -21.67 -12.08 9.17
CA SER A 5 -22.11 -10.83 9.80
C SER A 5 -21.01 -10.14 10.62
N GLN A 6 -20.07 -10.89 11.21
CA GLN A 6 -18.90 -10.29 11.88
C GLN A 6 -17.95 -9.64 10.87
N ALA A 7 -17.63 -10.32 9.77
CA ALA A 7 -16.80 -9.75 8.71
C ALA A 7 -17.44 -8.50 8.10
N GLN A 8 -18.74 -8.54 7.79
CA GLN A 8 -19.43 -7.37 7.24
C GLN A 8 -19.43 -6.19 8.22
N LYS A 9 -19.60 -6.43 9.53
CA LYS A 9 -19.49 -5.37 10.55
C LYS A 9 -18.13 -4.69 10.57
N ILE A 10 -17.03 -5.44 10.38
CA ILE A 10 -15.69 -4.84 10.26
C ILE A 10 -15.60 -3.95 9.02
N ILE A 11 -16.16 -4.40 7.90
CA ILE A 11 -16.17 -3.60 6.66
C ILE A 11 -16.99 -2.32 6.85
N ASP A 12 -18.12 -2.41 7.55
CA ASP A 12 -19.04 -1.31 7.80
C ASP A 12 -18.44 -0.20 8.68
N LEU A 13 -17.40 -0.48 9.48
CA LEU A 13 -16.67 0.53 10.26
C LEU A 13 -16.11 1.66 9.39
N PHE A 14 -15.81 1.38 8.13
CA PHE A 14 -15.15 2.31 7.22
C PHE A 14 -16.12 3.18 6.39
N ASP A 15 -17.43 3.04 6.58
CA ASP A 15 -18.43 3.64 5.68
C ASP A 15 -18.36 5.16 5.63
N ASN A 16 -18.13 5.77 6.79
CA ASN A 16 -18.17 7.21 6.98
C ASN A 16 -16.88 7.93 6.53
N ASP A 17 -15.81 7.20 6.22
CA ASP A 17 -14.55 7.80 5.75
C ASP A 17 -14.32 7.50 4.25
N ASN A 18 -14.07 8.58 3.51
CA ASN A 18 -13.86 8.59 2.06
C ASN A 18 -12.49 8.06 1.61
N GLY A 19 -11.55 7.84 2.52
CA GLY A 19 -10.22 7.33 2.21
C GLY A 19 -10.12 5.80 2.14
N PHE A 20 -11.03 5.08 2.79
CA PHE A 20 -11.00 3.61 2.82
C PHE A 20 -11.83 3.02 1.69
N VAL A 21 -11.18 2.84 0.54
CA VAL A 21 -11.77 2.16 -0.62
C VAL A 21 -10.82 1.09 -1.14
N PHE A 22 -11.37 0.00 -1.66
CA PHE A 22 -10.60 -1.11 -2.17
C PHE A 22 -9.87 -0.69 -3.44
N TRP A 23 -8.54 -0.77 -3.43
CA TRP A 23 -7.72 -0.35 -4.54
C TRP A 23 -7.39 -1.51 -5.48
N LYS A 24 -7.77 -1.39 -6.74
CA LYS A 24 -7.42 -2.35 -7.80
C LYS A 24 -6.11 -1.93 -8.46
N MET A 25 -4.98 -2.38 -7.92
CA MET A 25 -3.66 -2.13 -8.53
C MET A 25 -3.31 -3.16 -9.61
N GLY A 26 -2.47 -2.74 -10.57
CA GLY A 26 -1.96 -3.61 -11.63
C GLY A 26 -0.63 -4.30 -11.28
N THR A 27 0.01 -3.89 -10.18
CA THR A 27 1.35 -4.34 -9.77
C THR A 27 1.33 -4.67 -8.28
N ARG A 28 2.14 -5.65 -7.88
CA ARG A 28 2.27 -6.05 -6.48
C ARG A 28 2.99 -4.98 -5.66
N ILE A 29 2.42 -4.61 -4.52
CA ILE A 29 3.01 -3.61 -3.60
C ILE A 29 4.41 -4.06 -3.16
N TYR A 30 4.54 -5.31 -2.75
CA TYR A 30 5.81 -5.93 -2.39
C TYR A 30 6.89 -5.73 -3.46
N THR A 31 6.56 -5.99 -4.73
CA THR A 31 7.51 -5.81 -5.84
C THR A 31 7.94 -4.36 -6.00
N ILE A 32 7.03 -3.39 -5.85
CA ILE A 32 7.38 -1.96 -5.92
C ILE A 32 8.37 -1.60 -4.80
N LEU A 33 8.06 -2.02 -3.57
CA LEU A 33 8.86 -1.71 -2.39
C LEU A 33 10.25 -2.36 -2.46
N TYR A 34 10.33 -3.65 -2.80
CA TYR A 34 11.60 -4.36 -2.95
C TYR A 34 12.46 -3.80 -4.08
N ASN A 35 11.88 -3.59 -5.26
CA ASN A 35 12.64 -3.05 -6.39
C ASN A 35 13.16 -1.64 -6.08
N PHE A 36 12.35 -0.80 -5.42
CA PHE A 36 12.80 0.52 -4.99
C PHE A 36 13.98 0.42 -4.00
N PHE A 37 13.85 -0.43 -2.97
CA PHE A 37 14.92 -0.68 -2.01
C PHE A 37 16.19 -1.18 -2.69
N GLU A 38 16.10 -2.20 -3.55
CA GLU A 38 17.24 -2.78 -4.26
C GLU A 38 17.92 -1.74 -5.17
N TYR A 39 17.15 -1.03 -5.98
CA TYR A 39 17.69 -0.06 -6.93
C TYR A 39 18.28 1.15 -6.22
N TYR A 40 17.65 1.66 -5.16
CA TYR A 40 18.17 2.80 -4.41
C TYR A 40 19.37 2.41 -3.52
N SER A 41 19.32 1.26 -2.84
CA SER A 41 20.40 0.80 -1.96
C SER A 41 21.68 0.53 -2.74
N SER A 42 21.58 0.03 -3.98
CA SER A 42 22.72 -0.22 -4.88
C SER A 42 23.42 1.03 -5.42
N ILE A 43 22.87 2.25 -5.22
CA ILE A 43 23.54 3.49 -5.64
C ILE A 43 24.78 3.74 -4.76
N PRO A 44 25.97 3.96 -5.36
CA PRO A 44 27.17 4.36 -4.62
C PRO A 44 26.93 5.58 -3.73
N LYS A 45 27.47 5.59 -2.50
CA LYS A 45 27.21 6.66 -1.52
C LYS A 45 27.47 8.08 -2.07
N ASN A 46 28.51 8.26 -2.88
CA ASN A 46 28.86 9.56 -3.49
C ASN A 46 27.94 10.01 -4.64
N LYS A 47 27.05 9.12 -5.13
CA LYS A 47 26.05 9.40 -6.16
C LYS A 47 24.62 9.38 -5.61
N LYS A 48 24.46 9.10 -4.31
CA LYS A 48 23.16 8.96 -3.67
C LYS A 48 22.66 10.33 -3.23
N PHE A 49 21.54 10.75 -3.81
CA PHE A 49 20.87 11.99 -3.46
C PHE A 49 19.68 11.72 -2.55
N MET A 50 19.29 12.75 -1.81
CA MET A 50 18.07 12.78 -0.98
C MET A 50 16.81 13.08 -1.77
N GLU A 51 16.99 13.56 -2.98
CA GLU A 51 15.93 13.97 -3.88
C GLU A 51 15.83 12.98 -5.03
N LEU A 52 14.58 12.67 -5.36
CA LEU A 52 14.21 11.82 -6.47
C LEU A 52 13.41 12.65 -7.46
N GLU A 53 13.68 12.46 -8.74
CA GLU A 53 13.00 13.17 -9.82
C GLU A 53 12.19 12.20 -10.67
N VAL A 54 10.94 12.56 -10.94
CA VAL A 54 10.15 11.92 -11.99
C VAL A 54 10.48 12.58 -13.33
N LYS A 55 11.25 11.88 -14.16
CA LYS A 55 11.70 12.36 -15.47
C LYS A 55 10.78 11.85 -16.59
N ASP A 56 10.29 12.76 -17.43
CA ASP A 56 9.59 12.43 -18.67
C ASP A 56 10.60 12.14 -19.80
N SER A 57 10.34 11.08 -20.55
CA SER A 57 11.06 10.67 -21.74
C SER A 57 10.04 10.26 -22.79
N ASN A 58 9.52 11.25 -23.53
CA ASN A 58 8.57 11.07 -24.63
C ASN A 58 7.25 10.40 -24.21
N GLY A 59 6.62 10.88 -23.12
CA GLY A 59 5.33 10.38 -22.63
C GLY A 59 5.45 9.09 -21.80
N LYS A 60 6.66 8.66 -21.53
CA LYS A 60 6.98 7.60 -20.57
C LYS A 60 7.88 8.16 -19.48
N TYR A 61 7.89 7.51 -18.32
CA TYR A 61 8.42 8.10 -17.10
C TYR A 61 9.47 7.21 -16.46
N PHE A 62 10.43 7.86 -15.79
CA PHE A 62 11.38 7.24 -14.88
C PHE A 62 11.32 7.91 -13.51
N LEU A 63 11.65 7.16 -12.45
CA LEU A 63 12.08 7.72 -11.18
C LEU A 63 13.60 7.68 -11.12
N MET A 64 14.21 8.84 -10.91
CA MET A 64 15.66 9.04 -10.96
C MET A 64 16.18 9.49 -9.60
N CYS A 65 17.41 9.09 -9.27
CA CYS A 65 18.22 9.64 -8.18
C CYS A 65 19.51 10.16 -8.79
N GLY A 66 19.62 11.48 -8.97
CA GLY A 66 20.65 12.07 -9.83
C GLY A 66 20.55 11.50 -11.26
N ASP A 67 21.64 10.89 -11.74
CA ASP A 67 21.72 10.24 -13.04
C ASP A 67 21.29 8.75 -13.04
N GLN A 68 20.98 8.19 -11.87
CA GLN A 68 20.67 6.77 -11.70
C GLN A 68 19.16 6.49 -11.80
N ASN A 69 18.78 5.53 -12.62
CA ASN A 69 17.39 5.07 -12.70
C ASN A 69 17.06 4.11 -11.54
N ILE A 70 16.06 4.49 -10.76
CA ILE A 70 15.53 3.72 -9.63
C ILE A 70 14.02 3.44 -9.78
N THR A 71 13.49 3.53 -10.99
CA THR A 71 12.09 3.18 -11.29
C THR A 71 11.82 1.77 -10.80
N PRO A 72 10.88 1.55 -9.85
CA PRO A 72 10.65 0.24 -9.23
C PRO A 72 9.84 -0.71 -10.11
N SER A 73 10.19 -0.80 -11.40
CA SER A 73 9.65 -1.76 -12.35
C SER A 73 10.43 -3.08 -12.31
N THR A 74 9.79 -4.15 -12.76
CA THR A 74 10.47 -5.44 -12.99
C THR A 74 11.46 -5.37 -14.14
N THR A 75 11.21 -4.52 -15.14
CA THR A 75 12.12 -4.25 -16.26
C THR A 75 12.93 -2.98 -15.98
N ARG A 76 14.08 -3.14 -15.31
CA ARG A 76 15.02 -2.05 -15.04
C ARG A 76 15.42 -1.35 -16.35
N ASN A 77 15.59 -0.03 -16.31
CA ASN A 77 15.96 0.82 -17.46
C ASN A 77 14.90 1.00 -18.56
N TYR A 78 13.72 0.40 -18.44
CA TYR A 78 12.61 0.68 -19.35
C TYR A 78 11.68 1.75 -18.75
N PRO A 79 11.33 2.80 -19.52
CA PRO A 79 10.43 3.82 -19.03
C PRO A 79 8.99 3.27 -19.00
N ILE A 80 8.22 3.70 -18.01
CA ILE A 80 6.88 3.18 -17.73
C ILE A 80 5.78 4.19 -18.05
N SER A 81 4.53 3.73 -18.06
CA SER A 81 3.38 4.61 -18.28
C SER A 81 3.20 5.64 -17.15
N LYS A 82 2.52 6.75 -17.44
CA LYS A 82 2.12 7.75 -16.43
C LYS A 82 1.32 7.15 -15.27
N SER A 83 0.44 6.20 -15.58
CA SER A 83 -0.39 5.53 -14.57
C SER A 83 0.48 4.66 -13.64
N SER A 84 1.44 3.95 -14.21
CA SER A 84 2.35 3.07 -13.47
C SER A 84 3.27 3.88 -12.55
N ILE A 85 3.92 4.95 -13.04
CA ILE A 85 4.81 5.76 -12.20
C ILE A 85 4.03 6.41 -11.05
N ARG A 86 2.81 6.89 -11.29
CA ARG A 86 1.95 7.42 -10.23
C ARG A 86 1.64 6.35 -9.18
N GLN A 87 1.26 5.13 -9.60
CA GLN A 87 1.00 4.03 -8.65
C GLN A 87 2.25 3.69 -7.83
N TYR A 88 3.43 3.70 -8.44
CA TYR A 88 4.68 3.40 -7.73
C TYR A 88 4.97 4.47 -6.69
N ILE A 89 4.86 5.75 -7.06
CA ILE A 89 5.01 6.87 -6.13
C ILE A 89 3.97 6.84 -5.02
N ASP A 90 2.70 6.57 -5.34
CA ASP A 90 1.63 6.47 -4.36
C ASP A 90 1.92 5.39 -3.31
N VAL A 91 2.45 4.24 -3.73
CA VAL A 91 2.90 3.18 -2.80
C VAL A 91 4.07 3.65 -1.95
N LEU A 92 5.12 4.22 -2.55
CA LEU A 92 6.30 4.67 -1.81
C LEU A 92 5.97 5.76 -0.77
N CYS A 93 5.07 6.69 -1.13
CA CYS A 93 4.53 7.68 -0.21
C CYS A 93 3.67 7.06 0.89
N SER A 94 2.83 6.06 0.55
CA SER A 94 1.98 5.36 1.52
C SER A 94 2.79 4.61 2.57
N PHE A 95 4.01 4.18 2.21
CA PHE A 95 4.95 3.52 3.10
C PHE A 95 5.92 4.51 3.79
N ASP A 96 5.67 5.81 3.68
CA ASP A 96 6.49 6.90 4.23
C ASP A 96 7.98 6.77 3.89
N LEU A 97 8.29 6.20 2.71
CA LEU A 97 9.67 6.08 2.21
C LEU A 97 10.11 7.37 1.54
N ILE A 98 9.19 8.00 0.82
CA ILE A 98 9.39 9.27 0.14
C ILE A 98 8.21 10.20 0.42
N VAL A 99 8.42 11.50 0.25
CA VAL A 99 7.38 12.52 0.34
C VAL A 99 7.51 13.50 -0.82
N LYS A 100 6.40 13.99 -1.35
CA LYS A 100 6.44 15.00 -2.41
C LYS A 100 7.07 16.30 -1.90
N SER A 101 7.95 16.89 -2.69
CA SER A 101 8.54 18.21 -2.39
C SER A 101 7.48 19.31 -2.51
N ASN A 102 7.56 20.30 -1.62
CA ASN A 102 6.68 21.47 -1.66
C ASN A 102 7.05 22.43 -2.81
N TYR A 103 8.27 22.36 -3.34
CA TYR A 103 8.80 23.31 -4.32
C TYR A 103 8.58 22.87 -5.76
N ASN A 104 8.59 21.56 -6.04
CA ASN A 104 8.45 21.02 -7.39
C ASN A 104 7.65 19.72 -7.37
N GLN A 105 6.61 19.65 -8.21
CA GLN A 105 5.69 18.52 -8.24
C GLN A 105 6.31 17.22 -8.78
N ASN A 106 7.44 17.29 -9.47
CA ASN A 106 8.17 16.13 -9.98
C ASN A 106 9.29 15.69 -9.04
N ILE A 107 9.52 16.39 -7.93
CA ILE A 107 10.57 16.06 -6.97
C ILE A 107 9.96 15.43 -5.71
N TYR A 108 10.60 14.38 -5.23
CA TYR A 108 10.26 13.66 -4.01
C TYR A 108 11.49 13.57 -3.11
N LEU A 109 11.31 13.79 -1.81
CA LEU A 109 12.35 13.71 -0.80
C LEU A 109 12.29 12.37 -0.09
N ILE A 110 13.43 11.75 0.14
CA ILE A 110 13.52 10.50 0.90
C ILE A 110 13.40 10.79 2.39
N LYS A 111 12.52 10.07 3.09
CA LYS A 111 12.23 10.27 4.51
C LYS A 111 13.16 9.49 5.44
N LYS A 112 13.52 8.26 5.08
CA LYS A 112 14.24 7.31 5.95
C LYS A 112 15.43 6.67 5.22
N ILE A 113 16.54 7.40 5.02
CA ILE A 113 17.76 6.86 4.36
C ILE A 113 18.26 5.61 5.07
N GLU A 114 18.26 5.64 6.41
CA GLU A 114 18.78 4.58 7.26
C GLU A 114 17.98 3.29 7.05
N ALA A 115 16.64 3.37 6.96
CA ALA A 115 15.79 2.22 6.63
C ALA A 115 16.02 1.66 5.21
N LEU A 116 16.73 2.40 4.34
CA LEU A 116 17.05 2.03 2.96
C LEU A 116 18.54 1.72 2.76
N SER A 117 19.31 1.48 3.84
CA SER A 117 20.69 1.03 3.76
C SER A 117 20.79 -0.47 3.41
N PHE A 118 21.81 -0.86 2.64
CA PHE A 118 22.06 -2.25 2.26
C PHE A 118 22.32 -3.18 3.46
N GLU A 119 22.71 -2.61 4.59
CA GLU A 119 22.96 -3.33 5.85
C GLU A 119 21.66 -3.78 6.55
N ASN A 120 20.50 -3.28 6.12
CA ASN A 120 19.20 -3.60 6.73
C ASN A 120 18.45 -4.69 5.95
N ILE A 121 17.82 -5.61 6.68
CA ILE A 121 16.88 -6.57 6.11
C ILE A 121 15.58 -5.82 5.77
N PHE A 122 15.39 -5.53 4.49
CA PHE A 122 14.17 -4.87 4.03
C PHE A 122 12.98 -5.83 4.08
N ASN A 123 11.99 -5.50 4.92
CA ASN A 123 10.75 -6.23 5.04
C ASN A 123 9.56 -5.26 4.99
N PRO A 124 8.75 -5.26 3.92
CA PRO A 124 7.54 -4.45 3.81
C PRO A 124 6.56 -4.61 4.97
N ASN A 125 6.42 -5.81 5.56
CA ASN A 125 5.50 -6.04 6.67
C ASN A 125 5.90 -5.25 7.92
N ASN A 126 7.19 -5.16 8.22
CA ASN A 126 7.67 -4.39 9.38
C ASN A 126 7.34 -2.90 9.20
N ILE A 127 7.56 -2.36 8.00
CA ILE A 127 7.24 -0.96 7.69
C ILE A 127 5.73 -0.75 7.79
N PHE A 128 4.93 -1.63 7.21
CA PHE A 128 3.47 -1.53 7.24
C PHE A 128 2.92 -1.58 8.67
N PHE A 129 3.41 -2.50 9.50
CA PHE A 129 3.01 -2.63 10.90
C PHE A 129 3.28 -1.35 11.69
N GLU A 130 4.49 -0.79 11.58
CA GLU A 130 4.85 0.47 12.26
C GLU A 130 3.96 1.63 11.81
N LEU A 131 3.69 1.75 10.50
CA LEU A 131 2.83 2.82 9.98
C LEU A 131 1.40 2.73 10.49
N VAL A 132 0.85 1.52 10.65
CA VAL A 132 -0.48 1.32 11.21
C VAL A 132 -0.49 1.64 12.70
N LYS A 133 0.47 1.11 13.46
CA LYS A 133 0.59 1.32 14.91
C LYS A 133 0.77 2.79 15.28
N GLU A 134 1.61 3.50 14.54
CA GLU A 134 1.85 4.94 14.71
C GLU A 134 0.77 5.83 14.07
N ASN A 135 -0.22 5.23 13.38
CA ASN A 135 -1.30 5.93 12.66
C ASN A 135 -0.80 6.90 11.58
N ILE A 136 0.43 6.73 11.11
CA ILE A 136 1.00 7.55 10.03
C ILE A 136 0.20 7.36 8.74
N PHE A 137 -0.28 6.14 8.49
CA PHE A 137 -1.05 5.83 7.28
C PHE A 137 -2.35 6.65 7.16
N LEU A 138 -2.94 7.12 8.27
CA LEU A 138 -4.14 7.96 8.25
C LEU A 138 -3.92 9.30 7.53
N LYS A 139 -2.67 9.75 7.40
CA LYS A 139 -2.31 10.98 6.70
C LYS A 139 -2.43 10.89 5.17
N TYR A 140 -2.37 9.68 4.61
CA TYR A 140 -2.29 9.48 3.17
C TYR A 140 -3.49 8.67 2.66
N GLU A 141 -4.26 9.24 1.73
CA GLU A 141 -5.44 8.56 1.16
C GLU A 141 -5.09 7.18 0.58
N GLN A 142 -3.96 7.07 -0.11
CA GLN A 142 -3.53 5.81 -0.70
C GLN A 142 -3.11 4.77 0.35
N ALA A 143 -2.59 5.19 1.50
CA ALA A 143 -2.25 4.29 2.59
C ALA A 143 -3.51 3.76 3.28
N LYS A 144 -4.55 4.59 3.46
CA LYS A 144 -5.88 4.13 3.89
C LYS A 144 -6.46 3.07 2.94
N LYS A 145 -6.32 3.27 1.62
CA LYS A 145 -6.75 2.29 0.62
C LYS A 145 -5.98 0.97 0.71
N ILE A 146 -4.66 1.02 0.86
CA ILE A 146 -3.83 -0.19 1.04
C ILE A 146 -4.27 -0.93 2.31
N PHE A 147 -4.43 -0.22 3.43
CA PHE A 147 -4.88 -0.80 4.70
C PHE A 147 -6.24 -1.48 4.57
N TYR A 148 -7.24 -0.77 4.05
CA TYR A 148 -8.56 -1.32 3.79
C TYR A 148 -8.51 -2.54 2.86
N SER A 149 -7.76 -2.47 1.77
CA SER A 149 -7.57 -3.60 0.86
C SER A 149 -6.95 -4.83 1.52
N CYS A 150 -6.02 -4.67 2.46
CA CYS A 150 -5.44 -5.77 3.24
C CYS A 150 -6.48 -6.41 4.17
N ILE A 151 -7.29 -5.61 4.85
CA ILE A 151 -8.41 -6.10 5.68
C ILE A 151 -9.41 -6.87 4.84
N ILE A 152 -9.87 -6.31 3.71
CA ILE A 152 -10.79 -6.98 2.78
C ILE A 152 -10.19 -8.29 2.25
N SER A 153 -8.91 -8.29 1.91
CA SER A 153 -8.20 -9.51 1.47
C SER A 153 -8.24 -10.60 2.54
N LYS A 154 -7.98 -10.25 3.82
CA LYS A 154 -8.02 -11.20 4.93
C LYS A 154 -9.43 -11.72 5.15
N LEU A 155 -10.42 -10.84 5.23
CA LEU A 155 -11.81 -11.23 5.46
C LEU A 155 -12.33 -12.14 4.35
N ALA A 156 -12.10 -11.80 3.08
CA ALA A 156 -12.55 -12.62 1.96
C ALA A 156 -11.93 -14.03 1.96
N SER A 157 -10.73 -14.21 2.52
CA SER A 157 -10.07 -15.52 2.60
C SER A 157 -10.68 -16.49 3.61
N LEU A 158 -11.60 -16.02 4.46
CA LEU A 158 -12.29 -16.83 5.48
C LEU A 158 -13.56 -17.51 4.96
N PHE A 159 -13.95 -17.25 3.72
CA PHE A 159 -15.24 -17.64 3.13
C PHE A 159 -15.04 -18.52 1.90
N GLU A 160 -16.08 -19.28 1.55
CA GLU A 160 -16.13 -20.06 0.32
C GLU A 160 -16.16 -19.16 -0.92
N GLU A 161 -15.82 -19.73 -2.07
CA GLU A 161 -15.58 -18.96 -3.31
C GLU A 161 -16.84 -18.22 -3.83
N ASP A 162 -18.02 -18.79 -3.62
CA ASP A 162 -19.31 -18.28 -4.09
C ASP A 162 -19.99 -17.31 -3.12
N GLU A 163 -19.54 -17.26 -1.87
CA GLU A 163 -19.96 -16.27 -0.89
C GLU A 163 -19.61 -14.85 -1.33
N THR A 164 -20.31 -13.86 -0.76
CA THR A 164 -20.16 -12.45 -1.17
C THR A 164 -19.97 -11.51 0.00
N LEU A 165 -19.12 -10.49 -0.19
CA LEU A 165 -18.96 -9.36 0.73
C LEU A 165 -19.41 -8.06 0.04
N TYR A 166 -19.89 -7.10 0.82
CA TYR A 166 -20.24 -5.76 0.33
C TYR A 166 -19.07 -4.80 0.56
N ILE A 167 -18.34 -4.48 -0.50
CA ILE A 167 -17.09 -3.71 -0.42
C ILE A 167 -17.18 -2.37 -1.16
N LYS A 168 -16.49 -1.36 -0.64
CA LYS A 168 -16.41 -0.02 -1.22
C LYS A 168 -15.27 0.05 -2.25
N PHE A 169 -15.57 0.25 -3.53
CA PHE A 169 -14.54 0.57 -4.56
C PHE A 169 -14.42 2.07 -4.84
N ASN A 170 -15.41 2.85 -4.40
CA ASN A 170 -15.47 4.30 -4.56
C ASN A 170 -16.33 4.88 -3.43
N ASN A 171 -16.33 6.21 -3.30
CA ASN A 171 -17.00 6.88 -2.19
C ASN A 171 -18.53 6.89 -2.25
N LYS A 172 -19.14 6.39 -3.34
CA LYS A 172 -20.58 6.51 -3.55
C LYS A 172 -21.37 5.34 -2.98
N LYS A 173 -20.88 4.10 -3.16
CA LYS A 173 -21.61 2.92 -2.71
C LYS A 173 -20.71 1.70 -2.52
N LYS A 174 -21.18 0.78 -1.67
CA LYS A 174 -20.71 -0.60 -1.64
C LYS A 174 -21.23 -1.38 -2.83
N GLU A 175 -20.44 -2.34 -3.27
CA GLU A 175 -20.79 -3.31 -4.31
C GLU A 175 -20.75 -4.70 -3.71
N LYS A 176 -21.71 -5.55 -4.09
CA LYS A 176 -21.72 -6.97 -3.72
C LYS A 176 -20.74 -7.70 -4.62
N VAL A 177 -19.72 -8.32 -4.05
CA VAL A 177 -18.63 -8.99 -4.81
C VAL A 177 -18.41 -10.38 -4.26
N LYS A 178 -18.19 -11.36 -5.15
CA LYS A 178 -17.84 -12.71 -4.74
C LYS A 178 -16.44 -12.76 -4.12
N CYS A 179 -16.28 -13.56 -3.07
CA CYS A 179 -15.01 -13.74 -2.37
C CYS A 179 -13.90 -14.20 -3.33
N ILE A 180 -14.21 -15.07 -4.30
CA ILE A 180 -13.24 -15.50 -5.32
C ILE A 180 -12.67 -14.36 -6.17
N ASP A 181 -13.49 -13.37 -6.52
CA ASP A 181 -13.05 -12.23 -7.34
C ASP A 181 -12.18 -11.26 -6.51
N ILE A 182 -12.53 -11.09 -5.23
CA ILE A 182 -11.70 -10.34 -4.28
C ILE A 182 -10.35 -11.02 -4.14
N ILE A 183 -10.31 -12.34 -3.86
CA ILE A 183 -9.08 -13.11 -3.67
C ILE A 183 -8.20 -13.06 -4.91
N LYS A 184 -8.75 -13.22 -6.12
CA LYS A 184 -7.99 -13.11 -7.39
C LYS A 184 -7.34 -11.74 -7.54
N GLN A 185 -8.09 -10.67 -7.28
CA GLN A 185 -7.56 -9.31 -7.36
C GLN A 185 -6.51 -9.05 -6.27
N CYS A 186 -6.71 -9.55 -5.06
CA CYS A 186 -5.76 -9.41 -3.96
C CYS A 186 -4.44 -10.12 -4.27
N LYS A 187 -4.49 -11.37 -4.77
CA LYS A 187 -3.31 -12.13 -5.24
C LYS A 187 -2.50 -11.36 -6.27
N LYS A 188 -3.16 -10.65 -7.19
CA LYS A 188 -2.50 -9.81 -8.20
C LYS A 188 -1.80 -8.58 -7.59
N CYS A 189 -2.38 -7.98 -6.55
CA CYS A 189 -1.85 -6.79 -5.88
C CYS A 189 -0.86 -7.12 -4.74
N GLY A 190 -0.82 -8.37 -4.26
CA GLY A 190 -0.01 -8.77 -3.13
C GLY A 190 -0.58 -8.39 -1.76
N TYR A 191 -1.89 -8.14 -1.63
CA TYR A 191 -2.47 -7.76 -0.34
C TYR A 191 -2.39 -8.88 0.71
N GLN A 192 -2.43 -10.14 0.26
CA GLN A 192 -2.25 -11.30 1.14
C GLN A 192 -0.86 -11.40 1.77
N ASP A 193 0.14 -10.73 1.19
CA ASP A 193 1.50 -10.75 1.72
C ASP A 193 1.57 -10.01 3.08
N PHE A 194 0.57 -9.19 3.41
CA PHE A 194 0.42 -8.46 4.67
C PHE A 194 -0.45 -9.16 5.72
N PHE A 195 -0.86 -10.42 5.52
CA PHE A 195 -1.74 -11.11 6.46
C PHE A 195 -1.18 -11.22 7.87
N SER A 196 0.14 -11.47 8.02
CA SER A 196 0.75 -11.54 9.35
C SER A 196 0.58 -10.24 10.13
N VAL A 197 0.65 -9.09 9.45
CA VAL A 197 0.45 -7.76 10.07
C VAL A 197 -1.00 -7.61 10.53
N ILE A 198 -1.97 -8.10 9.75
CA ILE A 198 -3.38 -8.08 10.14
C ILE A 198 -3.65 -9.02 11.32
N ASP A 199 -3.00 -10.18 11.34
CA ASP A 199 -3.12 -11.17 12.41
C ASP A 199 -2.53 -10.66 13.74
N ASP A 200 -1.57 -9.73 13.69
CA ASP A 200 -1.04 -9.08 14.90
C ASP A 200 -2.04 -8.08 15.54
N PHE A 201 -3.14 -7.73 14.87
CA PHE A 201 -4.16 -6.85 15.43
C PHE A 201 -5.17 -7.57 16.34
N GLY A 202 -5.18 -8.90 16.33
CA GLY A 202 -6.16 -9.67 17.09
C GLY A 202 -6.15 -11.16 16.78
N LYS A 203 -6.63 -11.99 17.72
CA LYS A 203 -6.70 -13.44 17.54
C LYS A 203 -7.92 -13.89 16.75
N ASP A 204 -8.95 -13.06 16.71
CA ASP A 204 -10.20 -13.31 15.99
C ASP A 204 -10.80 -12.02 15.40
N LEU A 205 -11.99 -12.15 14.80
CA LEU A 205 -12.70 -11.02 14.19
C LEU A 205 -13.19 -9.99 15.21
N GLU A 206 -13.43 -10.38 16.46
CA GLU A 206 -13.86 -9.45 17.51
C GLU A 206 -12.68 -8.58 17.95
N ASP A 207 -11.50 -9.17 18.15
CA ASP A 207 -10.27 -8.42 18.41
C ASP A 207 -9.95 -7.46 17.26
N LEU A 208 -10.04 -7.94 16.00
CA LEU A 208 -9.80 -7.11 14.82
C LEU A 208 -10.80 -5.94 14.74
N TYR A 209 -12.07 -6.20 15.02
CA TYR A 209 -13.11 -5.16 15.09
C TYR A 209 -12.75 -4.09 16.14
N ASN A 210 -12.42 -4.52 17.36
CA ASN A 210 -12.07 -3.62 18.46
C ASN A 210 -10.81 -2.80 18.13
N PHE A 211 -9.78 -3.44 17.56
CA PHE A 211 -8.58 -2.73 17.11
C PHE A 211 -8.93 -1.63 16.10
N ILE A 212 -9.69 -1.95 15.05
CA ILE A 212 -10.05 -0.97 14.01
C ILE A 212 -10.90 0.15 14.62
N ASN A 213 -11.93 -0.19 15.40
CA ASN A 213 -12.81 0.80 16.01
C ASN A 213 -12.03 1.77 16.91
N ASP A 214 -11.24 1.25 17.85
CA ASP A 214 -10.63 2.04 18.92
C ASP A 214 -9.35 2.74 18.46
N LYS A 215 -8.57 2.11 17.58
CA LYS A 215 -7.26 2.64 17.15
C LYS A 215 -7.33 3.39 15.84
N ILE A 216 -8.27 3.07 14.96
CA ILE A 216 -8.34 3.67 13.63
C ILE A 216 -9.52 4.62 13.53
N ILE A 217 -10.75 4.15 13.72
CA ILE A 217 -11.96 4.95 13.51
C ILE A 217 -12.07 6.09 14.53
N CYS A 218 -11.86 5.84 15.82
CA CYS A 218 -11.89 6.88 16.85
C CYS A 218 -10.80 7.97 16.70
N ARG A 219 -9.85 7.81 15.77
CA ARG A 219 -8.77 8.78 15.52
C ARG A 219 -8.99 9.66 14.28
N ILE A 220 -10.07 9.44 13.54
CA ILE A 220 -10.43 10.16 12.31
C ILE A 220 -11.45 11.23 12.65
#